data_AF-A0ABC9TPB9-F1
#
_entry.id   AF-A0ABC9TPB9-F1
#
_cell.length_a   1.000
_cell.length_b   1.000
_cell.length_c   1.000
_cell.angle_alpha   90.00
_cell.angle_beta   90.00
_cell.angle_gamma   90.00
#
_symmetry.space_group_name_H-M   'P 1'
#
loop_
_entity.id
_entity.type
_entity.pdbx_description
1 polymer ?
#
loop_
_entity_poly.entity_id
_entity_poly.type
_entity_poly.pdbx_seq_one_letter_code
_entity_poly.pdbx_strand_id
1 'polypeptide(L)'
;MFNGEKVTLLEMLDAREQRAATQKELLETAPEASLLSATMNIPGEVKNSPTLTAVFLEVIDEVEQQLLDQVPIVNFYRNEKTGPEYYLAVSLAPQELKQRMVKIEETHPYGRLVDLDVLWGNEELKSLHRGDLGLPPRRCFICQEVAKVCGRNRRHSLEAMQEKITEIILTRKEQPSE
;
A
#
# COMPACT_ATOMS: atom_id res chain seq x y z
N MET A 1 -1.79 18.82 -0.60
CA MET A 1 -1.79 17.34 -0.72
C MET A 1 -0.59 16.87 -1.52
N PHE A 2 -0.41 17.31 -2.77
CA PHE A 2 0.76 17.01 -3.60
C PHE A 2 1.79 18.17 -3.60
N ASN A 3 2.13 18.67 -2.42
CA ASN A 3 3.00 19.83 -2.20
C ASN A 3 4.30 19.47 -1.46
N GLY A 4 4.68 18.19 -1.45
CA GLY A 4 5.96 17.72 -0.91
C GLY A 4 7.09 17.76 -1.94
N GLU A 5 8.23 17.21 -1.55
CA GLU A 5 9.40 17.10 -2.42
C GLU A 5 9.10 16.22 -3.64
N LYS A 6 9.57 16.69 -4.81
CA LYS A 6 9.50 15.91 -6.03
C LYS A 6 10.59 14.86 -6.02
N VAL A 7 10.22 13.64 -6.40
CA VAL A 7 11.16 12.54 -6.62
C VAL A 7 11.36 12.29 -8.10
N THR A 8 12.61 12.05 -8.46
CA THR A 8 13.01 11.67 -9.80
C THR A 8 12.71 10.18 -10.06
N LEU A 9 12.77 9.79 -11.34
CA LEU A 9 12.65 8.38 -11.70
C LEU A 9 13.75 7.53 -11.06
N LEU A 10 14.98 8.03 -11.02
CA LEU A 10 16.12 7.30 -10.46
C LEU A 10 15.91 7.02 -8.96
N GLU A 11 15.54 8.04 -8.19
CA GLU A 11 15.25 7.88 -6.76
C GLU A 11 14.11 6.90 -6.49
N MET A 12 13.10 6.85 -7.37
CA MET A 12 12.03 5.86 -7.28
C MET A 12 12.48 4.44 -7.63
N LEU A 13 13.46 4.28 -8.53
CA LEU A 13 14.05 2.98 -8.82
C LEU A 13 14.91 2.50 -7.64
N ASP A 14 15.76 3.38 -7.11
CA ASP A 14 16.59 3.10 -5.94
C ASP A 14 15.74 2.72 -4.72
N ALA A 15 14.64 3.44 -4.48
CA ALA A 15 13.71 3.11 -3.39
C ALA A 15 13.04 1.74 -3.57
N ARG A 16 12.76 1.31 -4.81
CA ARG A 16 12.22 -0.04 -5.08
C ARG A 16 13.25 -1.12 -4.83
N GLU A 17 14.50 -0.89 -5.22
CA GLU A 17 15.60 -1.83 -4.96
C GLU A 17 15.87 -1.97 -3.46
N GLN A 18 15.94 -0.84 -2.75
CA GLN A 18 16.09 -0.83 -1.29
C GLN A 18 14.94 -1.55 -0.59
N ARG A 19 13.69 -1.32 -1.02
CA ARG A 19 12.53 -2.04 -0.51
C ARG A 19 12.62 -3.54 -0.73
N ALA A 20 13.01 -3.98 -1.93
CA ALA A 20 13.18 -5.40 -2.21
C ALA A 20 14.27 -6.02 -1.32
N ALA A 21 15.38 -5.30 -1.07
CA ALA A 21 16.42 -5.73 -0.15
C ALA A 21 15.91 -5.82 1.30
N THR A 22 15.18 -4.80 1.78
CA THR A 22 14.56 -4.82 3.12
C THR A 22 13.57 -5.97 3.25
N GLN A 23 12.69 -6.19 2.28
CA GLN A 23 11.73 -7.31 2.29
C GLN A 23 12.44 -8.66 2.43
N LYS A 24 13.55 -8.84 1.71
CA LYS A 24 14.37 -10.04 1.79
C LYS A 24 15.02 -10.21 3.16
N GLU A 25 15.68 -9.18 3.68
CA GLU A 25 16.33 -9.20 5.00
C GLU A 25 15.34 -9.54 6.14
N LEU A 26 14.14 -8.94 6.09
CA LEU A 26 13.09 -9.19 7.08
C LEU A 26 12.60 -10.65 7.04
N LEU A 27 12.45 -11.23 5.84
CA LEU A 27 12.04 -12.63 5.69
C LEU A 27 13.19 -13.62 5.97
N GLU A 28 14.45 -13.24 5.78
CA GLU A 28 15.60 -14.02 6.26
C GLU A 28 15.62 -14.09 7.80
N THR A 29 15.21 -13.01 8.48
CA THR A 29 15.11 -12.94 9.94
C THR A 29 13.88 -13.68 10.48
N ALA A 30 12.80 -13.77 9.69
CA ALA A 30 11.57 -14.47 10.04
C ALA A 30 11.09 -15.43 8.92
N PRO A 31 11.80 -16.55 8.67
CA PRO A 31 11.57 -17.41 7.50
C PRO A 31 10.17 -18.00 7.36
N GLU A 32 9.54 -18.30 8.50
CA GLU A 32 8.20 -18.92 8.56
C GLU A 32 7.07 -17.88 8.60
N ALA A 33 7.39 -16.58 8.58
CA ALA A 33 6.41 -15.51 8.66
C ALA A 33 5.88 -15.10 7.28
N SER A 34 4.69 -14.51 7.27
CA SER A 34 4.23 -13.69 6.16
C SER A 34 4.54 -12.23 6.45
N LEU A 35 5.09 -11.54 5.45
CA LEU A 35 5.43 -10.12 5.53
C LEU A 35 4.37 -9.29 4.80
N LEU A 36 3.72 -8.38 5.51
CA LEU A 36 3.05 -7.24 4.92
C LEU A 36 4.08 -6.18 4.55
N SER A 37 4.04 -5.69 3.31
CA SER A 37 4.74 -4.49 2.86
C SER A 37 3.71 -3.48 2.36
N ALA A 38 3.61 -2.36 3.06
CA ALA A 38 2.66 -1.29 2.77
C ALA A 38 3.37 -0.05 2.21
N THR A 39 2.85 0.50 1.11
CA THR A 39 3.36 1.74 0.48
C THR A 39 2.25 2.57 -0.11
N MET A 40 2.46 3.87 -0.32
CA MET A 40 1.46 4.73 -0.96
C MET A 40 1.26 4.38 -2.45
N ASN A 41 0.01 4.15 -2.86
CA ASN A 41 -0.40 3.98 -4.26
C ASN A 41 -0.86 5.30 -4.87
N ILE A 42 0.09 6.21 -5.05
CA ILE A 42 -0.17 7.59 -5.48
C ILE A 42 0.58 7.90 -6.79
N PRO A 43 -0.08 8.49 -7.80
CA PRO A 43 0.55 8.87 -9.06
C PRO A 43 1.34 10.19 -8.95
N GLY A 44 2.31 10.39 -9.85
CA GLY A 44 3.07 11.64 -9.96
C GLY A 44 4.37 11.66 -9.16
N GLU A 45 5.04 12.82 -9.15
CA GLU A 45 6.39 13.01 -8.58
C GLU A 45 6.38 13.31 -7.08
N VAL A 46 5.22 13.58 -6.48
CA VAL A 46 5.12 13.85 -5.04
C VAL A 46 4.52 12.62 -4.37
N LYS A 47 5.38 11.86 -3.67
CA LYS A 47 5.01 10.61 -2.99
C LYS A 47 4.76 10.76 -1.51
N ASN A 48 5.31 11.83 -0.93
CA ASN A 48 5.20 12.11 0.49
C ASN A 48 4.79 13.57 0.71
N SER A 49 3.91 13.78 1.67
CA SER A 49 3.54 15.07 2.24
C SER A 49 2.87 14.80 3.59
N PRO A 50 2.76 15.79 4.49
CA PRO A 50 2.09 15.58 5.78
C PRO A 50 0.67 15.00 5.65
N THR A 51 -0.06 15.35 4.59
CA THR A 51 -1.40 14.79 4.34
C THR A 51 -1.33 13.33 3.87
N LEU A 52 -0.41 12.99 2.96
CA LEU A 52 -0.27 11.62 2.47
C LEU A 52 0.24 10.69 3.58
N THR A 53 1.17 11.16 4.43
CA THR A 53 1.61 10.41 5.61
C THR A 53 0.48 10.17 6.59
N ALA A 54 -0.36 11.18 6.88
CA ALA A 54 -1.50 10.99 7.77
C ALA A 54 -2.50 9.95 7.22
N VAL A 55 -2.80 10.00 5.93
CA VAL A 55 -3.65 9.00 5.25
C VAL A 55 -3.03 7.60 5.31
N PHE A 56 -1.72 7.50 5.12
CA PHE A 56 -1.01 6.22 5.24
C PHE A 56 -1.14 5.64 6.64
N LEU A 57 -0.83 6.45 7.67
CA LEU A 57 -0.87 6.01 9.07
C LEU A 57 -2.28 5.59 9.50
N GLU A 58 -3.34 6.27 9.03
CA GLU A 58 -4.72 5.84 9.31
C GLU A 58 -5.03 4.45 8.73
N VAL A 59 -4.47 4.10 7.57
CA VAL A 59 -4.59 2.74 7.02
C VAL A 59 -3.73 1.75 7.83
N ILE A 60 -2.55 2.16 8.30
CA ILE A 60 -1.71 1.30 9.16
C ILE A 60 -2.39 1.03 10.50
N ASP A 61 -3.06 2.02 11.09
CA ASP A 61 -3.83 1.82 12.32
C ASP A 61 -4.91 0.74 12.10
N GLU A 62 -5.65 0.80 10.99
CA GLU A 62 -6.64 -0.25 10.63
C GLU A 62 -5.98 -1.62 10.39
N VAL A 63 -4.78 -1.67 9.78
CA VAL A 63 -4.01 -2.91 9.62
C VAL A 63 -3.68 -3.52 10.97
N GLU A 64 -3.19 -2.71 11.92
CA GLU A 64 -2.85 -3.18 13.26
C GLU A 64 -4.12 -3.63 14.03
N GLN A 65 -5.26 -2.94 13.85
CA GLN A 65 -6.55 -3.35 14.41
C GLN A 65 -7.02 -4.72 13.86
N GLN A 66 -6.91 -4.96 12.55
CA GLN A 66 -7.27 -6.26 11.94
C GLN A 66 -6.32 -7.41 12.32
N LEU A 67 -5.19 -7.11 12.98
CA LEU A 67 -4.15 -8.07 13.37
C LEU A 67 -3.87 -8.09 14.88
N LEU A 68 -4.77 -7.55 15.72
CA LEU A 68 -4.62 -7.57 17.18
C LEU A 68 -4.53 -8.98 17.79
N ASP A 69 -5.03 -9.99 17.08
CA ASP A 69 -4.92 -11.40 17.44
C ASP A 69 -3.54 -12.00 17.12
N GLN A 70 -2.64 -11.23 16.49
CA GLN A 70 -1.30 -11.65 16.09
C GLN A 70 -0.23 -10.89 16.89
N VAL A 71 0.86 -11.58 17.19
CA VAL A 71 2.06 -10.94 17.78
C VAL A 71 3.02 -10.59 16.65
N PRO A 72 3.38 -9.31 16.45
CA PRO A 72 4.37 -8.93 15.45
C PRO A 72 5.75 -9.55 15.73
N ILE A 73 6.33 -10.21 14.74
CA ILE A 73 7.74 -10.65 14.75
C ILE A 73 8.64 -9.48 14.33
N VAL A 74 8.19 -8.72 13.33
CA VAL A 74 8.79 -7.47 12.86
C VAL A 74 7.69 -6.44 12.80
N ASN A 75 7.95 -5.23 13.29
CA ASN A 75 7.13 -4.04 13.04
C ASN A 75 8.10 -2.87 12.77
N PHE A 76 8.13 -2.40 11.52
CA PHE A 76 9.08 -1.40 11.07
C PHE A 76 8.41 -0.37 10.17
N TYR A 77 8.58 0.90 10.53
CA TYR A 77 8.08 2.05 9.78
C TYR A 77 9.24 2.93 9.32
N ARG A 78 9.17 3.41 8.09
CA ARG A 78 10.13 4.35 7.50
C ARG A 78 9.39 5.43 6.73
N ASN A 79 9.85 6.67 6.88
CA ASN A 79 9.22 7.83 6.23
C ASN A 79 10.22 8.54 5.31
N GLU A 80 10.25 8.14 4.04
CA GLU A 80 11.15 8.72 3.03
C GLU A 80 10.41 9.69 2.11
N LYS A 81 11.14 10.58 1.44
CA LYS A 81 10.54 11.46 0.41
C LYS A 81 9.86 10.69 -0.74
N THR A 82 10.31 9.46 -1.00
CA THR A 82 9.73 8.51 -1.97
C THR A 82 8.43 7.86 -1.48
N GLY A 83 8.00 8.18 -0.27
CA GLY A 83 6.76 7.74 0.35
C GLY A 83 7.01 7.09 1.71
N PRO A 84 6.00 7.08 2.61
CA PRO A 84 6.04 6.24 3.79
C PRO A 84 5.97 4.76 3.41
N GLU A 85 6.64 3.94 4.20
CA GLU A 85 6.67 2.49 4.07
C GLU A 85 6.49 1.84 5.43
N TYR A 86 5.75 0.75 5.47
CA TYR A 86 5.50 -0.02 6.68
C TYR A 86 5.65 -1.51 6.39
N TYR A 87 6.26 -2.21 7.33
CA TYR A 87 6.58 -3.63 7.23
C TYR A 87 6.16 -4.33 8.50
N LEU A 88 5.36 -5.38 8.38
CA LEU A 88 4.85 -6.15 9.50
C LEU A 88 4.94 -7.65 9.18
N ALA A 89 5.75 -8.37 9.94
CA ALA A 89 5.86 -9.83 9.82
C ALA A 89 5.06 -10.50 10.93
N VAL A 90 4.18 -11.43 10.55
CA VAL A 90 3.31 -12.18 11.48
C VAL A 90 3.25 -13.66 11.11
N SER A 91 2.98 -14.51 12.09
CA SER A 91 2.82 -15.97 11.94
C SER A 91 1.44 -16.36 11.36
N LEU A 92 1.04 -15.72 10.26
CA LEU A 92 -0.16 -16.07 9.51
C LEU A 92 0.20 -16.73 8.18
N ALA A 93 -0.70 -17.58 7.68
CA ALA A 93 -0.62 -18.07 6.31
C ALA A 93 -0.72 -16.87 5.34
N PRO A 94 0.07 -16.83 4.24
CA PRO A 94 0.08 -15.70 3.31
C PRO A 94 -1.31 -15.38 2.75
N GLN A 95 -2.12 -16.41 2.48
CA GLN A 95 -3.48 -16.27 1.97
C GLN A 95 -4.40 -15.60 2.99
N GLU A 96 -4.29 -15.97 4.27
CA GLU A 96 -5.10 -15.37 5.33
C GLU A 96 -4.73 -13.90 5.54
N LEU A 97 -3.44 -13.59 5.64
CA LEU A 97 -2.97 -12.22 5.74
C LEU A 97 -3.45 -11.40 4.53
N LYS A 98 -3.34 -11.94 3.31
CA LYS A 98 -3.78 -11.24 2.10
C LYS A 98 -5.29 -11.01 2.08
N GLN A 99 -6.10 -11.95 2.55
CA GLN A 99 -7.55 -11.76 2.66
C GLN A 99 -7.89 -10.61 3.62
N ARG A 100 -7.22 -10.52 4.77
CA ARG A 100 -7.40 -9.39 5.71
C ARG A 100 -6.99 -8.06 5.06
N MET A 101 -5.88 -8.02 4.33
CA MET A 101 -5.45 -6.81 3.63
C MET A 101 -6.42 -6.38 2.53
N VAL A 102 -6.95 -7.34 1.75
CA VAL A 102 -7.99 -7.07 0.75
C VAL A 102 -9.25 -6.49 1.39
N LYS A 103 -9.66 -7.00 2.56
CA LYS A 103 -10.81 -6.46 3.29
C LYS A 103 -10.60 -4.97 3.56
N ILE A 104 -9.42 -4.58 4.06
CA ILE A 104 -9.06 -3.17 4.26
C ILE A 104 -9.10 -2.38 2.94
N GLU A 105 -8.54 -2.93 1.85
CA GLU A 105 -8.61 -2.29 0.53
C GLU A 105 -10.06 -2.04 0.05
N GLU A 106 -11.01 -2.88 0.42
CA GLU A 106 -12.40 -2.79 -0.02
C GLU A 106 -13.30 -1.98 0.93
N THR A 107 -13.02 -1.98 2.23
CA THR A 107 -13.88 -1.36 3.25
C THR A 107 -13.33 -0.05 3.78
N HIS A 108 -12.00 0.12 3.85
CA HIS A 108 -11.41 1.36 4.34
C HIS A 108 -11.44 2.43 3.24
N PRO A 109 -11.96 3.63 3.51
CA PRO A 109 -12.03 4.71 2.52
C PRO A 109 -10.70 5.05 1.83
N TYR A 110 -9.58 4.90 2.55
CA TYR A 110 -8.23 5.09 2.02
C TYR A 110 -7.50 3.80 1.68
N GLY A 111 -8.11 2.63 1.90
CA GLY A 111 -7.46 1.33 1.73
C GLY A 111 -6.89 1.15 0.32
N ARG A 112 -7.55 1.70 -0.70
CA ARG A 112 -7.08 1.66 -2.10
C ARG A 112 -5.96 2.64 -2.43
N LEU A 113 -5.68 3.62 -1.56
CA LEU A 113 -4.60 4.59 -1.71
C LEU A 113 -3.27 4.06 -1.16
N VAL A 114 -3.29 2.87 -0.55
CA VAL A 114 -2.12 2.17 -0.02
C VAL A 114 -2.08 0.79 -0.68
N ASP A 115 -0.92 0.43 -1.23
CA ASP A 115 -0.68 -0.94 -1.67
C ASP A 115 -0.30 -1.77 -0.43
N LEU A 116 -1.13 -2.78 -0.11
CA LEU A 116 -0.93 -3.71 1.00
C LEU A 116 -0.49 -5.08 0.45
N ASP A 117 0.80 -5.21 0.15
CA ASP A 117 1.36 -6.41 -0.47
C ASP A 117 1.78 -7.45 0.56
N VAL A 118 1.48 -8.71 0.29
CA VAL A 118 1.85 -9.83 1.16
C VAL A 118 2.91 -10.67 0.47
N LEU A 119 4.03 -10.83 1.15
CA LEU A 119 5.19 -11.59 0.69
C LEU A 119 5.54 -12.70 1.68
N TRP A 120 6.14 -13.77 1.19
CA TRP A 120 6.66 -14.86 2.02
C TRP A 120 7.78 -15.61 1.28
N GLY A 121 8.49 -16.47 2.01
CA GLY A 121 9.60 -17.25 1.47
C GLY A 121 10.92 -16.49 1.55
N ASN A 122 11.92 -17.16 2.14
CA ASN A 122 13.26 -16.62 2.36
C ASN A 122 14.25 -16.97 1.23
N GLU A 123 14.14 -18.16 0.62
CA GLU A 123 14.99 -18.57 -0.52
C GLU A 123 14.51 -17.97 -1.84
N GLU A 124 13.19 -18.03 -2.07
CA GLU A 124 12.51 -17.42 -3.21
C GLU A 124 11.38 -16.55 -2.67
N LEU A 125 11.50 -15.24 -2.89
CA LEU A 125 10.49 -14.28 -2.48
C LEU A 125 9.23 -14.47 -3.33
N LYS A 126 8.13 -14.82 -2.67
CA LYS A 126 6.82 -14.99 -3.29
C LYS A 126 5.90 -13.87 -2.86
N SER A 127 4.95 -13.52 -3.71
CA SER A 127 3.95 -12.48 -3.44
C SER A 127 2.55 -12.95 -3.84
N LEU A 128 1.55 -12.55 -3.05
CA LEU A 128 0.14 -12.86 -3.33
C LEU A 128 -0.57 -11.63 -3.87
N HIS A 129 -1.22 -11.79 -5.01
CA HIS A 129 -2.04 -10.78 -5.64
C HIS A 129 -3.52 -11.13 -5.51
N ARG A 130 -4.40 -10.13 -5.74
CA ARG A 130 -5.86 -10.34 -5.74
C ARG A 130 -6.33 -11.47 -6.65
N GLY A 131 -5.71 -11.62 -7.82
CA GLY A 131 -6.07 -12.64 -8.80
C GLY A 131 -5.81 -14.06 -8.29
N ASP A 132 -4.78 -14.24 -7.46
CA ASP A 132 -4.44 -15.53 -6.86
C ASP A 132 -5.50 -15.99 -5.83
N LEU A 133 -6.27 -15.04 -5.30
CA LEU A 133 -7.42 -15.29 -4.43
C LEU A 133 -8.76 -15.41 -5.21
N GLY A 134 -8.73 -15.38 -6.54
CA GLY A 134 -9.94 -15.42 -7.38
C GLY A 134 -10.77 -14.13 -7.36
N LEU A 135 -10.21 -13.02 -6.87
CA LEU A 135 -10.92 -11.75 -6.72
C LEU A 135 -10.86 -10.90 -8.00
N PRO A 136 -11.90 -10.11 -8.31
CA PRO A 136 -11.92 -9.29 -9.53
C PRO A 136 -10.83 -8.21 -9.51
N PRO A 137 -10.34 -7.73 -10.66
CA PRO A 137 -9.34 -6.66 -10.67
C PRO A 137 -9.88 -5.36 -10.04
N ARG A 138 -8.98 -4.50 -9.53
CA ARG A 138 -9.36 -3.21 -8.96
C ARG A 138 -10.03 -2.33 -10.04
N ARG A 139 -11.11 -1.64 -9.65
CA ARG A 139 -11.81 -0.65 -10.48
C ARG A 139 -11.07 0.68 -10.49
N CYS A 140 -11.14 1.48 -11.54
CA CYS A 140 -10.50 2.78 -11.63
C CYS A 140 -11.17 3.78 -10.69
N PHE A 141 -10.40 4.67 -10.04
CA PHE A 141 -10.96 5.71 -9.17
C PHE A 141 -11.90 6.67 -9.89
N ILE A 142 -11.67 6.90 -11.18
CA ILE A 142 -12.42 7.89 -11.98
C ILE A 142 -13.59 7.22 -12.70
N CYS A 143 -13.33 6.23 -13.55
CA CYS A 143 -14.37 5.65 -14.43
C CYS A 143 -14.92 4.29 -13.98
N GLN A 144 -14.44 3.73 -12.87
CA GLN A 144 -14.84 2.40 -12.35
C GLN A 144 -14.56 1.19 -13.28
N GLU A 145 -14.01 1.40 -14.48
CA GLU A 145 -13.48 0.33 -15.35
C GLU A 145 -12.25 -0.34 -14.74
N VAL A 146 -11.75 -1.43 -15.34
CA VAL A 146 -10.54 -2.12 -14.84
C VAL A 146 -9.33 -1.17 -14.78
N ALA A 147 -8.81 -0.90 -13.57
CA ALA A 147 -7.77 0.10 -13.33
C ALA A 147 -6.49 -0.16 -14.13
N LYS A 148 -6.11 -1.43 -14.28
CA LYS A 148 -4.93 -1.85 -15.06
C LYS A 148 -5.04 -1.45 -16.54
N VAL A 149 -6.25 -1.48 -17.10
CA VAL A 149 -6.51 -1.05 -18.48
C VAL A 149 -6.38 0.48 -18.59
N CYS A 150 -6.94 1.22 -17.64
CA CYS A 150 -6.83 2.69 -17.60
C CYS A 150 -5.36 3.14 -17.48
N GLY A 151 -4.58 2.50 -16.62
CA GLY A 151 -3.14 2.79 -16.45
C GLY A 151 -2.33 2.51 -17.72
N ARG A 152 -2.56 1.35 -18.36
CA ARG A 152 -1.88 0.99 -19.61
C ARG A 152 -2.19 1.96 -20.74
N ASN A 153 -3.44 2.38 -20.87
CA ASN A 153 -3.89 3.27 -21.94
C ASN A 153 -3.68 4.75 -21.61
N ARG A 154 -3.15 5.08 -20.42
CA ARG A 154 -3.07 6.45 -19.90
C ARG A 154 -4.40 7.20 -20.06
N ARG A 155 -5.50 6.50 -19.76
CA ARG A 155 -6.87 6.96 -20.05
C ARG A 155 -7.24 8.25 -19.32
N HIS A 156 -6.61 8.51 -18.19
CA HIS A 156 -6.82 9.70 -17.38
C HIS A 156 -5.50 10.44 -17.23
N SER A 157 -5.55 11.78 -17.20
CA SER A 157 -4.38 12.60 -16.94
C SER A 157 -3.92 12.45 -15.49
N LEU A 158 -2.70 12.89 -15.21
CA LEU A 158 -2.17 12.89 -13.85
C LEU A 158 -3.00 13.80 -12.94
N GLU A 159 -3.38 14.96 -13.45
CA GLU A 159 -4.16 15.98 -12.75
C GLU A 159 -5.53 15.42 -12.36
N ALA A 160 -6.26 14.80 -13.30
CA ALA A 160 -7.56 14.19 -13.01
C ALA A 160 -7.48 13.08 -11.95
N MET A 161 -6.39 12.30 -11.95
CA MET A 161 -6.15 11.28 -10.93
C MET A 161 -5.87 11.92 -9.56
N GLN A 162 -5.06 12.97 -9.52
CA GLN A 162 -4.74 13.70 -8.29
C GLN A 162 -5.97 14.43 -7.71
N GLU A 163 -6.80 15.02 -8.56
CA GLU A 163 -8.09 15.62 -8.17
C GLU A 163 -9.01 14.57 -7.55
N LYS A 164 -9.16 13.40 -8.19
CA LYS A 164 -10.01 12.34 -7.65
C LYS A 164 -9.50 11.79 -6.31
N ILE A 165 -8.19 11.62 -6.16
CA ILE A 165 -7.59 11.23 -4.87
C ILE A 165 -7.82 12.31 -3.81
N THR A 166 -7.72 13.58 -4.20
CA THR A 166 -7.98 14.71 -3.30
C THR A 166 -9.42 14.70 -2.81
N GLU A 167 -10.38 14.47 -3.71
CA GLU A 167 -11.80 14.30 -3.37
C GLU A 167 -12.00 13.17 -2.35
N ILE A 168 -11.44 11.97 -2.61
CA ILE A 168 -11.53 10.82 -1.70
C ILE A 168 -11.06 11.18 -0.28
N ILE A 169 -9.95 11.91 -0.16
CA ILE A 169 -9.38 12.26 1.15
C ILE A 169 -10.18 13.39 1.83
N LEU A 170 -10.68 14.37 1.08
CA LEU A 170 -11.41 15.51 1.66
C LEU A 170 -12.83 15.11 2.08
N THR A 171 -13.55 14.32 1.27
CA THR A 171 -14.93 13.89 1.59
C THR A 171 -15.01 13.15 2.93
N ARG A 172 -13.97 12.39 3.31
CA ARG A 172 -13.94 11.73 4.62
C ARG A 172 -13.58 12.67 5.78
N LYS A 173 -12.74 13.69 5.58
CA LYS A 173 -12.46 14.66 6.66
C LYS A 173 -13.73 15.41 7.12
N GLU A 174 -14.71 15.52 6.25
CA GLU A 174 -16.02 16.13 6.55
C GLU A 174 -17.00 15.15 7.24
N GLN A 175 -16.67 13.85 7.29
CA GLN A 175 -17.41 12.80 7.97
C GLN A 175 -16.45 11.99 8.87
N PRO A 176 -16.04 12.53 10.03
CA PRO A 176 -15.21 11.76 10.97
C PRO A 176 -15.94 10.47 11.36
N SER A 177 -15.20 9.37 11.42
CA SER A 177 -15.67 8.09 11.91
C SER A 177 -16.23 8.25 13.33
N GLU A 178 -17.49 7.87 13.52
CA GLU A 178 -18.15 7.72 14.84
C GLU A 178 -17.43 6.69 15.72
#